data_AF-A0A223ASW1-F1
#
_entry.id   AF-A0A223ASW1-F1
#
_cell.length_a   1.000
_cell.length_b   1.000
_cell.length_c   1.000
_cell.angle_alpha   90.00
_cell.angle_beta   90.00
_cell.angle_gamma   90.00
#
_symmetry.space_group_name_H-M   'P 1'
#
loop_
_entity.id
_entity.type
_entity.pdbx_description
1 polymer ?
#
loop_
_entity_poly.entity_id
_entity_poly.type
_entity_poly.pdbx_seq_one_letter_code
_entity_poly.pdbx_strand_id
1 'polypeptide(L)' 'MAKYKVLLHFPDDESEDFYLDDYFKSESEAEDAAWEAIGDYRLGMQMFHLSNPGDYPLEEAEAEVEYEIIKI' A
#
# COMPACT_ATOMS: atom_id res chain seq x y z
N MET A 1 -25.36 -2.83 6.30
CA MET A 1 -24.46 -3.42 5.29
C MET A 1 -23.08 -3.46 5.92
N ALA A 2 -22.34 -4.55 5.76
CA ALA A 2 -20.96 -4.61 6.24
C ALA A 2 -20.13 -3.54 5.53
N LYS A 3 -19.15 -2.99 6.23
CA LYS A 3 -18.12 -2.16 5.60
C LYS A 3 -16.79 -2.90 5.67
N TYR A 4 -15.88 -2.50 4.80
CA TYR A 4 -14.54 -3.06 4.74
C TYR A 4 -13.51 -1.92 4.81
N LYS A 5 -12.42 -2.14 5.54
CA LYS A 5 -11.23 -1.29 5.61
C LYS A 5 -10.04 -2.09 5.09
N VAL A 6 -9.09 -1.40 4.49
CA VAL A 6 -7.83 -1.98 4.01
C VAL A 6 -6.71 -1.45 4.88
N LEU A 7 -5.86 -2.35 5.34
CA LEU A 7 -4.61 -2.08 6.02
C LEU A 7 -3.45 -2.54 5.13
N LEU A 8 -2.47 -1.68 4.89
CA LEU A 8 -1.26 -2.01 4.14
C LEU A 8 -0.10 -2.19 5.12
N HIS A 9 0.67 -3.25 4.92
CA HIS A 9 1.88 -3.57 5.67
C HIS A 9 3.09 -3.36 4.77
N PHE A 10 3.92 -2.40 5.12
CA PHE A 10 5.15 -2.11 4.41
C PHE A 10 6.32 -2.89 5.04
N PRO A 11 7.32 -3.30 4.25
CA PRO A 11 8.38 -4.20 4.70
C PRO A 11 9.42 -3.59 5.64
N ASP A 12 9.23 -2.33 6.09
CA ASP A 12 10.11 -1.69 7.07
C ASP A 12 9.45 -1.66 8.46
N ASP A 13 10.22 -2.04 9.49
CA ASP A 13 9.75 -2.20 10.88
C ASP A 13 9.37 -0.83 11.52
N GLU A 14 9.86 0.28 10.93
CA GLU A 14 9.52 1.64 11.35
C GLU A 14 8.31 2.25 10.61
N SER A 15 7.83 1.64 9.52
CA SER A 15 6.63 2.12 8.85
C SER A 15 5.38 1.63 9.58
N GLU A 16 4.64 2.57 10.18
CA GLU A 16 3.33 2.28 10.76
C GLU A 16 2.41 1.70 9.68
N ASP A 17 1.73 0.60 10.02
CA ASP A 17 0.62 0.03 9.25
C ASP A 17 -0.31 1.14 8.73
N PHE A 18 -0.54 1.18 7.42
CA PHE A 18 -1.28 2.27 6.78
C PHE A 18 -2.70 1.84 6.43
N TYR A 19 -3.69 2.50 7.04
CA TYR A 19 -5.08 2.34 6.63
C TYR A 19 -5.41 3.22 5.43
N LEU A 20 -5.99 2.63 4.38
CA LEU A 20 -6.64 3.44 3.34
C LEU A 20 -7.78 4.23 3.99
N ASP A 21 -7.91 5.52 3.65
CA ASP A 21 -8.90 6.42 4.29
C ASP A 21 -10.35 5.98 4.07
N ASP A 22 -10.61 5.34 2.92
CA ASP A 22 -11.95 4.95 2.49
C ASP A 22 -12.55 3.75 3.25
N TYR A 23 -13.88 3.64 3.11
CA TYR A 23 -14.67 2.49 3.57
C TYR A 23 -15.38 1.87 2.38
N PHE A 24 -15.13 0.59 2.14
CA PHE A 24 -15.66 -0.13 0.97
C PHE A 24 -16.94 -0.89 1.32
N LYS A 25 -17.82 -1.10 0.33
CA LYS A 25 -19.11 -1.77 0.52
C LYS A 25 -19.01 -3.28 0.28
N SER A 26 -17.95 -3.73 -0.38
CA SER A 26 -17.65 -5.14 -0.62
C SER A 26 -16.16 -5.42 -0.43
N GLU A 27 -15.84 -6.69 -0.21
CA GLU A 27 -14.46 -7.17 -0.11
C GLU A 27 -13.70 -7.00 -1.44
N SER A 28 -14.37 -7.25 -2.58
CA SER A 28 -13.78 -7.03 -3.91
C SER A 28 -13.40 -5.57 -4.17
N GLU A 29 -14.26 -4.61 -3.77
CA GLU A 29 -13.93 -3.19 -3.87
C GLU A 29 -12.71 -2.81 -3.00
N ALA A 30 -12.59 -3.42 -1.82
CA ALA A 30 -11.46 -3.21 -0.93
C ALA A 30 -10.17 -3.83 -1.50
N GLU A 31 -10.26 -5.01 -2.10
CA GLU A 31 -9.13 -5.67 -2.75
C GLU A 31 -8.61 -4.88 -3.96
N ASP A 32 -9.50 -4.40 -4.83
CA ASP A 32 -9.13 -3.57 -5.98
C ASP A 32 -8.38 -2.30 -5.53
N ALA A 33 -8.87 -1.65 -4.45
CA ALA A 33 -8.23 -0.46 -3.89
C ALA A 33 -6.86 -0.77 -3.24
N ALA A 34 -6.70 -1.94 -2.62
CA ALA A 34 -5.41 -2.38 -2.09
C ALA A 34 -4.37 -2.52 -3.21
N TRP A 35 -4.74 -3.18 -4.31
CA TRP A 35 -3.86 -3.34 -5.47
C TRP A 35 -3.49 -2.02 -6.14
N GLU A 36 -4.44 -1.09 -6.25
CA GLU A 36 -4.19 0.26 -6.75
C GLU A 36 -3.15 0.99 -5.86
N ALA A 37 -3.37 1.01 -4.55
CA ALA A 37 -2.47 1.67 -3.61
C ALA A 37 -1.06 1.08 -3.60
N ILE A 38 -0.93 -0.25 -3.69
CA ILE A 38 0.38 -0.92 -3.80
C ILE A 38 1.07 -0.53 -5.11
N GLY A 39 0.32 -0.47 -6.21
CA GLY A 39 0.84 -0.05 -7.52
C GLY A 39 1.37 1.39 -7.49
N ASP A 40 0.59 2.31 -6.90
CA ASP A 40 0.95 3.72 -6.76
C ASP A 40 2.18 3.91 -5.88
N TYR A 41 2.27 3.18 -4.76
CA TYR A 41 3.45 3.19 -3.90
C TYR A 41 4.72 2.77 -4.67
N ARG A 42 4.66 1.63 -5.38
CA ARG A 42 5.80 1.13 -6.17
C ARG A 42 6.23 2.12 -7.24
N LEU A 43 5.27 2.69 -7.98
CA LEU A 43 5.57 3.69 -9.00
C LEU A 43 6.18 4.96 -8.38
N GLY A 44 5.65 5.42 -7.25
CA GLY A 44 6.18 6.55 -6.49
C GLY A 44 7.64 6.32 -6.06
N MET A 45 7.95 5.15 -5.51
CA MET A 45 9.31 4.79 -5.11
C MET A 45 10.27 4.71 -6.29
N GLN A 46 9.84 4.18 -7.44
CA GLN A 46 10.64 4.22 -8.67
C GLN A 46 10.91 5.65 -9.14
N MET A 47 9.91 6.53 -9.08
CA MET A 47 10.08 7.94 -9.43
C MET A 47 11.04 8.67 -8.48
N PHE A 48 10.95 8.40 -7.17
CA PHE A 48 11.87 8.96 -6.18
C PHE A 48 13.30 8.45 -6.38
N HIS A 49 13.48 7.16 -6.66
CA HIS A 49 14.78 6.59 -7.04
C HIS A 49 15.39 7.31 -8.24
N LEU A 50 14.61 7.58 -9.29
CA LEU A 50 15.10 8.32 -10.47
C LEU A 50 15.52 9.76 -10.13
N SER A 51 14.90 10.37 -9.13
CA SER A 51 15.24 11.74 -8.70
C SER A 51 16.42 11.78 -7.73
N ASN A 52 16.54 10.80 -6.84
CA ASN A 52 17.56 10.75 -5.80
C ASN A 52 17.83 9.30 -5.38
N PRO A 53 18.65 8.56 -6.15
CA PRO A 53 18.84 7.12 -5.94
C PRO A 53 19.60 6.77 -4.66
N GLY A 54 20.27 7.76 -4.04
CA GLY A 54 21.00 7.57 -2.78
C GLY A 54 20.08 7.46 -1.56
N ASP A 55 19.00 8.24 -1.55
CA ASP A 55 18.02 8.24 -0.45
C ASP A 55 16.85 7.28 -0.70
N TYR A 56 16.67 6.81 -1.95
CA TYR A 56 15.61 5.88 -2.35
C TYR A 56 16.22 4.73 -3.16
N PRO A 57 16.73 3.67 -2.51
CA PRO A 57 17.25 2.51 -3.23
C PRO A 57 16.14 1.79 -4.01
N LEU A 58 16.48 1.21 -5.16
CA LEU A 58 15.51 0.55 -6.04
C LEU A 58 14.84 -0.67 -5.37
N GLU A 59 15.55 -1.32 -4.47
CA GLU A 59 15.08 -2.49 -3.71
C GLU A 59 13.83 -2.17 -2.87
N GLU A 60 13.70 -0.93 -2.38
CA GLU A 60 12.49 -0.49 -1.67
C GLU A 60 11.28 -0.35 -2.61
N ALA A 61 11.51 0.00 -3.88
CA ALA A 61 10.44 0.08 -4.87
C ALA A 61 9.93 -1.29 -5.33
N GLU A 62 10.75 -2.33 -5.16
CA GLU A 62 10.42 -3.73 -5.45
C GLU A 62 9.93 -4.48 -4.21
N ALA A 63 9.87 -3.81 -3.07
CA ALA A 63 9.57 -4.44 -1.81
C ALA A 63 8.12 -5.01 -1.80
N GLU A 64 7.96 -6.10 -1.05
CA GLU A 64 6.69 -6.80 -0.94
C GLU A 64 5.82 -6.07 0.09
N VAL A 65 4.76 -5.42 -0.41
CA VAL A 65 3.74 -4.77 0.41
C VAL A 65 2.59 -5.75 0.56
N GLU A 66 2.26 -6.11 1.79
CA GLU A 66 1.12 -6.98 2.10
C GLU A 66 -0.11 -6.12 2.42
N TYR A 67 -1.30 -6.72 2.33
CA TYR A 67 -2.54 -6.06 2.72
C TYR A 67 -3.47 -6.98 3.52
N GLU A 68 -4.22 -6.39 4.44
CA GLU A 68 -5.30 -7.04 5.19
C GLU A 68 -6.63 -6.31 4.93
N ILE A 69 -7.69 -7.09 4.64
CA ILE A 69 -9.06 -6.58 4.52
C ILE A 69 -9.83 -6.88 5.81
N ILE A 70 -10.23 -5.81 6.51
CA ILE A 70 -10.90 -5.88 7.81
C ILE A 70 -12.38 -5.53 7.62
N LYS A 71 -13.26 -6.46 8.04
CA LYS A 71 -14.71 -6.24 8.06
C LYS A 71 -15.13 -5.51 9.34
N ILE A 72 -15.96 -4.48 9.20
CA ILE A 72 -16.42 -3.56 10.25
C ILE A 72 -17.95 -3.40 10.24
#